data_AF-A0A7J7RDV7-F1
#
_entry.id   AF-A0A7J7RDV7-F1
#
_cell.length_a   1.000
_cell.length_b   1.000
_cell.length_c   1.000
_cell.angle_alpha   90.00
_cell.angle_beta   90.00
_cell.angle_gamma   90.00
#
_symmetry.space_group_name_H-M   'P 1'
#
loop_
_entity.id
_entity.type
_entity.pdbx_description
1 polymer ?
#
loop_
_entity_poly.entity_id
_entity_poly.type
_entity_poly.pdbx_seq_one_letter_code
_entity_poly.pdbx_strand_id
1 'polypeptide(L)'
;MCGICCSVVLTGIGADEQLAGYSRHRARFHTHGLDGLNKEIAMELARISSRNLGRDDRVIGDHGKEARFPFLDEDVVSFLNSLPIWEKANLTLPRGSGEKLILRLAAAELGLTASALLPKRAMQFGSRIAKLEQRNEKASDKCGRLQVLSLENLSIEETKT
;
A
#
# COMPACT_ATOMS: atom_id res chain seq x y z
N MET A 1 15.61 24.67 9.34
CA MET A 1 15.41 23.70 8.24
C MET A 1 15.97 22.36 8.70
N CYS A 2 15.12 21.39 8.98
CA CYS A 2 15.55 20.09 9.53
C CYS A 2 16.08 19.22 8.38
N GLY A 3 17.34 18.78 8.49
CA GLY A 3 18.06 18.07 7.44
C GLY A 3 17.72 16.59 7.35
N ILE A 4 16.83 16.24 6.43
CA ILE A 4 16.77 14.89 5.87
C ILE A 4 17.08 15.00 4.37
N CYS A 5 18.35 14.77 4.05
CA CYS A 5 18.97 14.91 2.74
C CYS A 5 18.66 13.78 1.74
N CYS A 6 17.82 12.82 2.11
CA CYS A 6 17.51 11.70 1.21
C CYS A 6 16.61 12.19 0.07
N SER A 7 17.08 12.17 -1.17
CA SER A 7 16.30 12.58 -2.36
C SER A 7 15.35 11.48 -2.83
N VAL A 8 15.62 10.22 -2.49
CA VAL A 8 14.91 9.04 -3.00
C VAL A 8 14.34 8.21 -1.85
N VAL A 9 13.08 7.79 -1.97
CA VAL A 9 12.41 6.91 -1.01
C VAL A 9 12.03 5.60 -1.71
N LEU A 10 12.47 4.47 -1.14
CA LEU A 10 12.02 3.15 -1.58
C LEU A 10 10.71 2.81 -0.90
N THR A 11 9.70 2.41 -1.68
CA THR A 11 8.39 2.01 -1.15
C THR A 11 8.04 0.59 -1.52
N GLY A 12 7.34 -0.09 -0.61
CA GLY A 12 6.85 -1.47 -0.78
C GLY A 12 5.53 -1.58 -1.56
N ILE A 13 5.07 -0.49 -2.19
CA ILE A 13 3.87 -0.51 -3.05
C ILE A 13 4.05 -1.52 -4.19
N GLY A 14 3.00 -2.29 -4.50
CA GLY A 14 3.03 -3.36 -5.48
C GLY A 14 3.20 -4.75 -4.87
N ALA A 15 3.77 -4.86 -3.68
CA ALA A 15 3.95 -6.16 -3.01
C ALA A 15 2.61 -6.79 -2.61
N ASP A 16 1.70 -5.99 -2.05
CA ASP A 16 0.42 -6.51 -1.58
C ASP A 16 -0.52 -6.85 -2.74
N GLU A 17 -0.51 -6.06 -3.81
CA GLU A 17 -1.28 -6.27 -5.04
C GLU A 17 -0.87 -7.57 -5.74
N GLN A 18 0.44 -7.82 -5.88
CA GLN A 18 0.94 -8.98 -6.63
C GLN A 18 0.99 -10.28 -5.81
N LEU A 19 1.13 -10.19 -4.49
CA LEU A 19 1.39 -11.34 -3.61
C LEU A 19 0.24 -11.63 -2.65
N ALA A 20 -0.99 -11.27 -3.03
CA ALA A 20 -2.20 -11.53 -2.27
C ALA A 20 -2.21 -10.95 -0.83
N GLY A 21 -1.64 -9.75 -0.64
CA GLY A 21 -1.47 -9.14 0.69
C GLY A 21 -2.74 -8.61 1.36
N TYR A 22 -3.75 -8.16 0.60
CA TYR A 22 -4.99 -7.62 1.14
C TYR A 22 -5.95 -8.69 1.68
N SER A 23 -6.72 -8.35 2.72
CA SER A 23 -7.76 -9.23 3.28
C SER A 23 -8.85 -9.60 2.27
N ARG A 24 -9.14 -8.72 1.30
CA ARG A 24 -10.09 -8.99 0.21
C ARG A 24 -9.66 -10.16 -0.68
N HIS A 25 -8.36 -10.39 -0.85
CA HIS A 25 -7.85 -11.52 -1.61
C HIS A 25 -8.26 -12.85 -0.98
N ARG A 26 -8.15 -12.94 0.35
CA ARG A 26 -8.61 -14.11 1.10
C ARG A 26 -10.12 -14.32 0.95
N ALA A 27 -10.91 -13.25 1.03
CA ALA A 27 -12.35 -13.34 0.78
C ALA A 27 -12.65 -13.86 -0.64
N ARG A 28 -11.95 -13.34 -1.66
CA ARG A 28 -12.13 -13.78 -3.06
C ARG A 28 -11.70 -15.22 -3.27
N PHE A 29 -10.58 -15.65 -2.66
CA PHE A 29 -10.14 -17.03 -2.66
C PHE A 29 -11.17 -17.98 -2.04
N HIS A 30 -11.77 -17.62 -0.89
CA HIS A 30 -12.79 -18.46 -0.27
C HIS A 30 -14.06 -18.61 -1.12
N THR A 31 -14.42 -17.58 -1.89
CA THR A 31 -15.63 -17.62 -2.73
C THR A 31 -15.39 -18.22 -4.12
N HIS A 32 -14.22 -18.01 -4.73
CA HIS A 32 -13.96 -18.32 -6.14
C HIS A 32 -12.67 -19.15 -6.38
N GLY A 33 -12.02 -19.62 -5.31
CA GLY A 33 -10.79 -20.40 -5.39
C GLY A 33 -9.61 -19.63 -5.97
N LEU A 34 -8.64 -20.40 -6.50
CA LEU A 34 -7.38 -19.86 -7.04
C LEU A 34 -7.59 -19.05 -8.32
N ASP A 35 -8.52 -19.45 -9.19
CA ASP A 35 -8.83 -18.71 -10.42
C ASP A 35 -9.39 -17.32 -10.12
N GLY A 36 -10.34 -17.22 -9.19
CA GLY A 36 -10.87 -15.93 -8.77
C GLY A 36 -9.83 -15.03 -8.10
N LEU A 37 -8.92 -15.62 -7.32
CA LEU A 37 -7.79 -14.89 -6.74
C LEU A 37 -6.86 -14.33 -7.83
N ASN A 38 -6.51 -15.14 -8.82
CA ASN A 38 -5.68 -14.71 -9.96
C ASN A 38 -6.31 -13.56 -10.73
N LYS A 39 -7.60 -13.65 -11.03
CA LYS A 39 -8.35 -12.59 -11.71
C LYS A 39 -8.39 -11.30 -10.88
N GLU A 40 -8.57 -11.41 -9.57
CA GLU A 40 -8.55 -10.25 -8.66
C GLU A 40 -7.18 -9.54 -8.69
N ILE A 41 -6.09 -10.30 -8.55
CA ILE A 41 -4.72 -9.76 -8.56
C ILE A 41 -4.39 -9.10 -9.90
N ALA A 42 -4.73 -9.75 -11.02
CA ALA A 42 -4.50 -9.19 -12.35
C ALA A 42 -5.26 -7.86 -12.54
N MET A 43 -6.51 -7.78 -12.07
CA MET A 43 -7.31 -6.56 -12.10
C MET A 43 -6.74 -5.44 -11.21
N GLU A 44 -6.17 -5.78 -10.05
CA GLU A 44 -5.51 -4.81 -9.18
C GLU A 44 -4.24 -4.26 -9.80
N LEU A 45 -3.38 -5.13 -10.33
CA LEU A 45 -2.15 -4.74 -11.00
C LEU A 45 -2.44 -3.79 -12.17
N ALA A 46 -3.46 -4.09 -12.98
CA ALA A 46 -3.89 -3.24 -14.09
C ALA A 46 -4.40 -1.84 -13.65
N ARG A 47 -4.80 -1.67 -12.38
CA ARG A 47 -5.39 -0.44 -11.85
C ARG A 47 -4.48 0.32 -10.89
N ILE A 48 -3.31 -0.24 -10.54
CA ILE A 48 -2.45 0.29 -9.48
C ILE A 48 -2.02 1.73 -9.71
N SER A 49 -1.79 2.11 -10.98
CA SER A 49 -1.40 3.46 -11.40
C SER A 49 -2.42 4.51 -10.96
N SER A 50 -3.69 4.29 -11.30
CA SER A 50 -4.80 5.22 -11.00
C SER A 50 -5.26 5.16 -9.53
N ARG A 51 -5.10 4.01 -8.87
CA ARG A 51 -5.64 3.79 -7.51
C ARG A 51 -4.69 4.19 -6.40
N ASN A 52 -3.41 3.87 -6.55
CA ASN A 52 -2.41 4.03 -5.50
C ASN A 52 -1.32 5.02 -5.92
N LEU A 53 -0.65 4.74 -7.05
CA LEU A 53 0.56 5.48 -7.44
C LEU A 53 0.30 6.98 -7.63
N GLY A 54 -0.75 7.36 -8.34
CA GLY A 54 -0.98 8.76 -8.67
C GLY A 54 -1.24 9.68 -7.46
N ARG A 55 -1.80 9.18 -6.36
CA ARG A 55 -1.94 9.98 -5.13
C ARG A 55 -0.63 10.00 -4.34
N ASP A 56 -0.04 8.83 -4.16
CA ASP A 56 1.12 8.67 -3.28
C ASP A 56 2.35 9.40 -3.87
N ASP A 57 2.52 9.36 -5.19
CA ASP A 57 3.59 10.05 -5.92
C ASP A 57 3.50 11.57 -5.76
N ARG A 58 2.30 12.17 -5.89
CA ARG A 58 2.11 13.61 -5.70
C ARG A 58 2.45 14.07 -4.28
N VAL A 59 2.10 13.28 -3.27
CA VAL A 59 2.43 13.59 -1.87
C VAL A 59 3.94 13.50 -1.64
N ILE A 60 4.60 12.50 -2.21
CA ILE A 60 6.06 12.33 -2.10
C ILE A 60 6.80 13.47 -2.82
N GLY A 61 6.35 13.82 -4.03
CA GLY A 61 6.91 14.90 -4.85
C GLY A 61 6.77 16.29 -4.21
N ASP A 62 5.66 16.57 -3.53
CA ASP A 62 5.45 17.82 -2.78
C ASP A 62 6.52 18.04 -1.68
N HIS A 63 7.09 16.95 -1.15
CA HIS A 63 8.20 16.99 -0.20
C HIS A 63 9.59 17.03 -0.85
N GLY A 64 9.68 17.23 -2.17
CA GLY A 64 10.94 17.24 -2.91
C GLY A 64 11.65 15.89 -2.89
N LYS A 65 10.87 14.80 -2.84
CA LYS A 65 11.36 13.41 -2.82
C LYS A 65 10.90 12.68 -4.07
N GLU A 66 11.67 11.70 -4.49
CA GLU A 66 11.32 10.78 -5.58
C GLU A 66 11.01 9.38 -5.01
N ALA A 67 9.91 8.78 -5.42
CA ALA A 67 9.57 7.41 -5.03
C ALA A 67 10.17 6.39 -6.01
N ARG A 68 10.76 5.32 -5.49
CA ARG A 68 11.11 4.12 -6.29
C ARG A 68 10.31 2.93 -5.78
N PHE A 69 9.85 2.11 -6.72
CA PHE A 69 8.91 1.03 -6.49
C PHE A 69 9.53 -0.32 -6.87
N PRO A 70 10.45 -0.91 -6.08
CA PRO A 70 11.13 -2.15 -6.45
C PRO A 70 10.21 -3.33 -6.81
N PHE A 71 9.02 -3.40 -6.20
CA PHE A 71 8.05 -4.45 -6.54
C PHE A 71 7.34 -4.22 -7.89
N LEU A 72 7.42 -3.03 -8.46
CA LEU A 72 6.86 -2.69 -9.77
C LEU A 72 7.93 -2.57 -10.85
N ASP A 73 9.16 -2.98 -10.54
CA ASP A 73 10.20 -3.18 -11.53
C ASP A 73 9.78 -4.25 -12.55
N GLU A 74 10.10 -4.04 -13.83
CA GLU A 74 9.63 -4.89 -14.92
C GLU A 74 10.07 -6.35 -14.76
N ASP A 75 11.30 -6.57 -14.29
CA ASP A 75 11.84 -7.92 -14.09
C ASP A 75 11.14 -8.61 -12.91
N VAL A 76 10.88 -7.88 -11.82
CA VAL A 76 10.15 -8.40 -10.66
C VAL A 76 8.71 -8.74 -11.04
N VAL A 77 8.02 -7.86 -11.76
CA VAL A 77 6.66 -8.08 -12.22
C VAL A 77 6.60 -9.27 -13.19
N SER A 78 7.54 -9.36 -14.12
CA SER A 78 7.65 -10.47 -15.07
C SER A 78 7.85 -11.80 -14.34
N PHE A 79 8.81 -11.85 -13.41
CA PHE A 79 9.05 -13.02 -12.57
C PHE A 79 7.79 -13.43 -11.79
N LEU A 80 7.15 -12.51 -11.08
CA LEU A 80 5.96 -12.84 -10.29
C LEU A 80 4.76 -13.27 -11.15
N ASN A 81 4.63 -12.76 -12.38
CA ASN A 81 3.59 -13.19 -13.32
C ASN A 81 3.86 -14.58 -13.92
N SER A 82 5.13 -14.98 -14.04
CA SER A 82 5.50 -16.34 -14.48
C SER A 82 5.15 -17.41 -13.45
N LEU A 83 5.09 -17.04 -12.17
CA LEU A 83 4.80 -17.98 -11.09
C LEU A 83 3.30 -18.28 -10.97
N PRO A 84 2.95 -19.55 -10.70
CA PRO A 84 1.58 -19.87 -10.34
C PRO A 84 1.20 -19.27 -8.98
N ILE A 85 -0.10 -19.05 -8.78
CA ILE A 85 -0.60 -18.30 -7.60
C ILE A 85 -0.34 -19.00 -6.26
N TRP A 86 -0.31 -20.33 -6.25
CA TRP A 86 -0.08 -21.12 -5.04
C TRP A 86 1.36 -20.98 -4.52
N GLU A 87 2.33 -20.62 -5.38
CA GLU A 87 3.69 -20.29 -4.95
C GLU A 87 3.79 -18.88 -4.36
N LYS A 88 2.94 -17.96 -4.84
CA LYS A 88 2.87 -16.58 -4.34
C LYS A 88 2.17 -16.48 -2.99
N ALA A 89 1.11 -17.27 -2.79
CA ALA A 89 0.30 -17.24 -1.57
C ALA A 89 -0.41 -18.57 -1.30
N ASN A 90 -0.51 -18.94 -0.02
CA ASN A 90 -1.32 -20.06 0.44
C ASN A 90 -2.40 -19.58 1.42
N LEU A 91 -3.54 -19.14 0.89
CA LEU A 91 -4.62 -18.55 1.68
C LEU A 91 -5.49 -19.57 2.43
N THR A 92 -5.13 -20.86 2.41
CA THR A 92 -5.69 -21.86 3.34
C THR A 92 -5.08 -21.75 4.73
N LEU A 93 -3.86 -21.23 4.84
CA LEU A 93 -3.18 -20.98 6.11
C LEU A 93 -3.83 -19.82 6.88
N PRO A 94 -3.61 -19.70 8.20
CA PRO A 94 -4.08 -18.57 8.98
C PRO A 94 -3.59 -17.21 8.45
N ARG A 95 -4.32 -16.15 8.80
CA ARG A 95 -3.94 -14.77 8.47
C ARG A 95 -2.58 -14.44 9.09
N GLY A 96 -1.68 -13.92 8.27
CA GLY A 96 -0.31 -13.59 8.68
C GLY A 96 0.72 -14.65 8.26
N SER A 97 0.29 -15.82 7.80
CA SER A 97 1.18 -16.88 7.31
C SER A 97 1.05 -17.08 5.80
N GLY A 98 -0.20 -17.13 5.32
CA GLY A 98 -0.50 -17.49 3.93
C GLY A 98 -0.34 -16.38 2.90
N GLU A 99 -0.61 -15.14 3.29
CA GLU A 99 -0.46 -13.97 2.42
C GLU A 99 1.02 -13.68 2.17
N LYS A 100 1.39 -13.34 0.93
CA LYS A 100 2.76 -12.96 0.57
C LYS A 100 3.80 -14.04 0.87
N LEU A 101 3.43 -15.32 0.65
CA LEU A 101 4.20 -16.48 1.06
C LEU A 101 5.65 -16.41 0.55
N ILE A 102 5.84 -16.25 -0.77
CA ILE A 102 7.19 -16.16 -1.36
C ILE A 102 8.03 -15.03 -0.76
N LEU A 103 7.43 -13.86 -0.50
CA LEU A 103 8.13 -12.74 0.12
C LEU A 103 8.48 -13.00 1.59
N ARG A 104 7.61 -13.71 2.33
CA ARG A 104 7.90 -14.11 3.71
C ARG A 104 9.05 -15.11 3.77
N LEU A 105 9.09 -16.06 2.84
CA LEU A 105 10.18 -17.04 2.73
C LEU A 105 11.51 -16.33 2.41
N ALA A 106 11.51 -15.45 1.41
CA ALA A 106 12.70 -14.64 1.07
C ALA A 106 13.15 -13.75 2.24
N ALA A 107 12.21 -13.12 2.96
CA ALA A 107 12.53 -12.33 4.14
C ALA A 107 13.14 -13.19 5.26
N ALA A 108 12.63 -14.40 5.47
CA ALA A 108 13.19 -15.33 6.46
C ALA A 108 14.60 -15.80 6.08
N GLU A 109 14.86 -16.08 4.80
CA GLU A 109 16.18 -16.44 4.28
C GLU A 109 17.20 -15.31 4.47
N LEU A 110 16.76 -14.05 4.33
CA LEU A 110 17.58 -12.86 4.61
C LEU A 110 17.71 -12.53 6.11
N GLY A 111 17.21 -13.38 7.01
CA GLY A 111 17.28 -13.18 8.46
C GLY A 111 16.26 -12.17 9.02
N LEU A 112 15.32 -11.68 8.22
CA LEU A 112 14.26 -10.76 8.63
C LEU A 112 13.07 -11.50 9.29
N THR A 113 13.38 -12.41 10.21
CA THR A 113 12.43 -13.38 10.79
C THR A 113 11.24 -12.72 11.48
N ALA A 114 11.46 -11.63 12.23
CA ALA A 114 10.37 -10.90 12.88
C ALA A 114 9.41 -10.30 11.84
N SER A 115 9.94 -9.63 10.82
CA SER A 115 9.14 -9.01 9.75
C SER A 115 8.39 -10.04 8.91
N ALA A 116 9.00 -11.20 8.66
CA ALA A 116 8.41 -12.30 7.91
C ALA A 116 7.15 -12.89 8.57
N LEU A 117 6.95 -12.68 9.87
CA LEU A 117 5.79 -13.20 10.63
C LEU A 117 4.67 -12.17 10.83
N LEU A 118 4.92 -10.88 10.58
CA LEU A 118 3.93 -9.85 10.85
C LEU A 118 2.77 -9.90 9.82
N PRO A 119 1.50 -9.94 10.27
CA PRO A 119 0.37 -9.84 9.35
C PRO A 119 0.30 -8.44 8.73
N LYS A 120 -0.10 -8.35 7.45
CA LYS A 120 -0.32 -7.05 6.80
C LYS A 120 -1.32 -6.23 7.61
N ARG A 121 -0.92 -4.99 7.91
CA ARG A 121 -1.79 -3.94 8.43
C ARG A 121 -1.64 -2.72 7.52
N ALA A 122 -2.75 -2.27 6.92
CA ALA A 122 -2.70 -1.06 6.10
C ALA A 122 -2.28 0.14 6.95
N MET A 123 -1.56 1.09 6.35
CA MET A 123 -0.96 2.22 7.06
C MET A 123 -1.99 2.99 7.89
N GLN A 124 -3.20 3.23 7.35
CA GLN A 124 -4.22 3.98 8.08
C GLN A 124 -4.73 3.29 9.36
N PHE A 125 -4.70 1.95 9.38
CA PHE A 125 -5.04 1.18 10.57
C PHE A 125 -3.84 1.07 11.52
N GLY A 126 -2.62 1.02 10.98
CA GLY A 126 -1.36 1.01 11.73
C GLY A 126 -1.16 2.28 12.53
N SER A 127 -1.27 3.44 11.88
CA SER A 127 -1.15 4.77 12.47
C SER A 127 -2.34 5.16 13.35
N ARG A 128 -3.45 4.39 13.30
CA ARG A 128 -4.73 4.70 13.93
C ARG A 128 -5.43 5.94 13.37
N ILE A 129 -4.95 6.51 12.26
CA ILE A 129 -5.59 7.68 11.60
C ILE A 129 -7.02 7.38 11.16
N ALA A 130 -7.32 6.12 10.81
CA ALA A 130 -8.69 5.69 10.47
C ALA A 130 -9.71 5.89 11.61
N LYS A 131 -9.25 6.06 12.86
CA LYS A 131 -10.13 6.41 14.00
C LYS A 131 -10.49 7.90 14.05
N LEU A 132 -9.75 8.74 13.33
CA LEU A 132 -9.99 10.18 13.22
C LEU A 132 -10.86 10.53 12.01
N GLU A 133 -11.14 9.58 11.12
CA GLU A 133 -12.05 9.74 9.99
C GLU A 133 -13.49 9.46 10.42
N GLN A 134 -14.44 10.25 9.91
CA GLN A 134 -15.85 9.95 10.17
C GLN A 134 -16.27 8.71 9.36
N ARG A 135 -17.13 7.87 9.92
CA ARG A 135 -17.56 6.61 9.26
C ARG A 135 -18.22 6.80 7.89
N ASN A 136 -18.75 7.99 7.63
CA ASN A 136 -19.45 8.32 6.39
C ASN A 136 -18.56 9.04 5.37
N GLU A 137 -17.33 9.42 5.74
CA GLU A 137 -16.35 10.03 4.84
C GLU A 137 -15.65 8.92 4.04
N LYS A 138 -15.58 9.09 2.72
CA LYS A 138 -14.74 8.26 1.85
C LYS A 138 -13.37 8.92 1.70
N ALA A 139 -12.35 8.10 1.43
CA ALA A 139 -11.00 8.61 1.18
C ALA A 139 -10.88 9.56 -0.04
N SER A 140 -11.87 9.55 -0.94
CA SER A 140 -11.97 10.47 -2.07
C SER A 140 -12.62 11.81 -1.72
N ASP A 141 -13.26 11.91 -0.56
CA ASP A 141 -14.04 13.08 -0.19
C ASP A 141 -13.11 14.18 0.30
N LYS A 142 -13.42 15.43 -0.05
CA LYS A 142 -12.66 16.57 0.48
C LYS A 142 -12.95 16.69 1.98
N CYS A 143 -11.91 16.62 2.80
CA CYS A 143 -12.05 16.74 4.26
C CYS A 143 -12.44 18.17 4.65
N GLY A 144 -13.70 18.38 5.06
CA GLY A 144 -14.19 19.70 5.48
C GLY A 144 -13.44 20.26 6.68
N ARG A 145 -12.94 19.41 7.59
CA ARG A 145 -12.16 19.82 8.77
C ARG A 145 -10.84 20.52 8.42
N LEU A 146 -10.22 20.13 7.31
CA LEU A 146 -8.98 20.74 6.83
C LEU A 146 -9.21 21.99 5.98
N GLN A 147 -10.43 22.20 5.49
CA GLN A 147 -10.79 23.42 4.74
C GLN A 147 -10.93 24.64 5.66
N VAL A 148 -11.38 24.44 6.90
CA VAL A 148 -11.53 25.54 7.88
C VAL A 148 -10.16 26.11 8.25
N LEU A 149 -9.14 25.25 8.40
CA LEU A 149 -7.76 25.65 8.72
C LEU A 149 -7.09 26.50 7.63
N SER A 150 -7.44 26.33 6.35
CA SER A 150 -6.85 27.17 5.29
C SER A 150 -7.38 28.59 5.31
N LEU A 151 -8.64 28.79 5.70
CA LEU A 151 -9.27 30.11 5.77
C LEU A 151 -8.79 30.92 6.99
N GLU A 152 -8.55 30.26 8.12
CA GLU A 152 -7.98 30.91 9.32
C GLU A 152 -6.50 31.31 9.11
N ASN A 153 -5.73 30.51 8.38
CA ASN A 153 -4.34 30.88 8.04
C ASN A 153 -4.25 32.03 7.03
N LEU A 154 -5.22 32.17 6.12
CA LEU A 154 -5.33 33.30 5.18
C LEU A 154 -5.73 34.61 5.89
N SER A 155 -6.53 34.54 6.95
CA SER A 155 -7.00 35.73 7.67
C SER A 155 -5.98 36.31 8.66
N ILE A 156 -4.95 35.55 9.03
CA ILE A 156 -3.83 36.03 9.87
C ILE A 156 -2.78 36.78 9.04
N GLU A 157 -2.63 36.50 7.74
CA GLU A 157 -1.69 37.23 6.87
C GLU A 157 -2.23 38.61 6.42
N GLU A 158 -3.55 38.80 6.33
CA GLU A 158 -4.16 40.09 5.93
C GLU A 158 -4.19 41.15 7.06
N THR A 159 -3.83 40.80 8.29
CA THR A 159 -3.90 41.72 9.46
C THR A 159 -2.55 42.26 9.94
N LYS A 160 -1.45 42.05 9.19
CA LYS A 160 -0.10 42.58 9.51
C LYS A 160 0.42 43.65 8.54
N THR A 161 -0.44 44.59 8.13
CA THR A 161 0.01 45.85 7.50
C THR A 161 -0.37 47.04 8.36
#